data_AF-A0A259Q250-F1
#
_entry.id   AF-A0A259Q250-F1
#
_cell.length_a   1.000
_cell.length_b   1.000
_cell.length_c   1.000
_cell.angle_alpha   90.00
_cell.angle_beta   90.00
_cell.angle_gamma   90.00
#
_symmetry.space_group_name_H-M   'P 1'
#
loop_
_entity.id
_entity.type
_entity.pdbx_description
1 polymer ?
#
loop_
_entity_poly.entity_id
_entity_poly.type
_entity_poly.pdbx_seq_one_letter_code
_entity_poly.pdbx_strand_id
1 'polypeptide(L)' 'MQSLPLLSLSIWIPIAFGVLLLFVQGEQRAAAARWLALIGSLISFLITLPLITGFDNAQAGMQFVESVPWIRP' A
#
# COMPACT_ATOMS: atom_id res chain seq x y z
N MET A 1 13.51 -5.23 -17.32
CA MET A 1 13.80 -4.86 -15.91
C MET A 1 12.49 -4.90 -15.17
N GLN A 2 12.37 -5.66 -14.08
CA GLN A 2 11.12 -5.71 -13.30
C GLN A 2 10.89 -4.33 -12.68
N SER A 3 9.89 -3.62 -13.18
CA SER A 3 9.38 -2.42 -12.52
C SER A 3 8.80 -2.83 -11.17
N LEU A 4 9.08 -2.06 -10.12
CA LEU A 4 8.44 -2.25 -8.83
C LEU A 4 6.91 -2.16 -9.01
N PRO A 5 6.11 -3.10 -8.45
CA PRO A 5 4.66 -3.11 -8.60
C PRO A 5 4.01 -2.07 -7.67
N LEU A 6 4.16 -0.79 -8.01
CA LEU A 6 3.74 0.34 -7.19
C LEU A 6 2.23 0.34 -6.90
N LEU A 7 1.40 -0.10 -7.85
CA LEU A 7 -0.05 -0.18 -7.67
C LEU A 7 -0.42 -1.32 -6.71
N SER A 8 0.19 -2.50 -6.84
CA SER A 8 -0.05 -3.57 -5.87
C SER A 8 0.46 -3.21 -4.48
N LEU A 9 1.62 -2.56 -4.37
CA LEU A 9 2.18 -2.15 -3.07
C LEU A 9 1.30 -1.12 -2.37
N SER A 10 0.74 -0.15 -3.10
CA SER A 10 -0.16 0.85 -2.50
C SER A 10 -1.47 0.25 -1.97
N ILE A 11 -1.91 -0.88 -2.52
CA ILE A 11 -3.09 -1.63 -2.05
C ILE A 11 -2.73 -2.54 -0.87
N TRP A 12 -1.69 -3.37 -1.01
CA TRP A 12 -1.41 -4.45 -0.06
C TRP A 12 -0.76 -4.00 1.24
N ILE A 13 0.04 -2.92 1.21
CA ILE A 13 0.74 -2.45 2.41
C ILE A 13 -0.22 -1.94 3.50
N PRO A 14 -1.18 -1.04 3.23
CA PRO A 14 -2.14 -0.64 4.25
C PRO A 14 -2.98 -1.80 4.76
N ILE A 15 -3.32 -2.77 3.88
CA ILE A 15 -4.02 -4.01 4.29
C ILE A 15 -3.16 -4.84 5.24
N ALA A 16 -1.88 -5.04 4.93
CA ALA A 16 -0.96 -5.80 5.77
C ALA A 16 -0.80 -5.14 7.15
N PHE A 17 -0.62 -3.81 7.21
CA PHE A 17 -0.59 -3.09 8.48
C PHE A 17 -1.92 -3.17 9.24
N GLY A 18 -3.05 -3.10 8.53
CA GLY A 18 -4.37 -3.31 9.12
C GLY A 18 -4.52 -4.68 9.75
N VAL A 19 -4.07 -5.74 9.06
CA VAL A 19 -4.06 -7.11 9.58
C VAL A 19 -3.12 -7.24 10.79
N LEU A 20 -1.91 -6.66 10.73
CA LEU A 20 -0.99 -6.63 11.87
C LEU A 20 -1.61 -5.93 13.09
N LEU A 21 -2.36 -4.84 12.87
CA LEU A 21 -3.04 -4.09 13.91
C LEU A 21 -4.10 -4.95 14.63
N LEU A 22 -4.74 -5.89 13.93
CA LEU A 22 -5.69 -6.83 14.54
C LEU A 22 -5.02 -7.73 15.59
N PHE A 23 -3.71 -7.94 15.56
CA PHE A 23 -3.00 -8.71 16.59
C PHE A 23 -2.53 -7.84 17.77
N VAL A 24 -2.58 -6.52 17.62
CA VAL A 24 -2.18 -5.54 18.63
C VAL A 24 -3.43 -4.90 19.23
N GLN A 25 -4.16 -5.69 20.03
CA GLN A 25 -5.38 -5.26 20.73
C GLN A 25 -5.20 -5.18 22.25
N GLY A 26 -6.10 -4.45 22.91
CA GLY A 26 -6.17 -4.32 24.37
C GLY A 26 -5.57 -3.02 24.91
N GLU A 27 -6.08 -2.56 26.06
CA GLU A 27 -5.70 -1.26 26.67
C GLU A 27 -4.20 -1.16 26.97
N GLN A 28 -3.58 -2.25 27.42
CA GLN A 28 -2.13 -2.28 27.71
C GLN A 28 -1.26 -2.09 26.46
N ARG A 29 -1.81 -2.37 25.27
CA ARG A 29 -1.12 -2.28 23.98
C ARG A 29 -1.56 -1.08 23.14
N ALA A 30 -2.38 -0.18 23.70
CA ALA A 30 -2.92 0.96 22.98
C ALA A 30 -1.83 1.88 22.41
N ALA A 31 -0.75 2.12 23.15
CA ALA A 31 0.39 2.92 22.65
C ALA A 31 1.09 2.27 21.46
N ALA A 32 1.31 0.94 21.52
CA ALA A 32 1.91 0.19 20.43
C ALA A 32 1.02 0.16 19.18
N ALA A 33 -0.30 -0.02 19.37
CA ALA A 33 -1.28 0.02 18.28
C ALA A 33 -1.28 1.39 17.57
N ARG A 34 -1.21 2.50 18.32
CA ARG A 34 -1.16 3.86 17.76
C ARG A 34 0.10 4.09 16.93
N TRP A 35 1.26 3.69 17.44
CA TRP A 35 2.52 3.81 16.70
C TRP A 35 2.55 2.92 15.46
N LEU A 36 2.06 1.68 15.57
CA LEU A 36 1.96 0.77 14.43
C LEU A 36 1.05 1.35 13.34
N ALA A 37 -0.12 1.87 13.70
CA ALA A 37 -1.04 2.50 12.78
C ALA A 37 -0.44 3.74 12.11
N LEU A 38 0.28 4.58 12.88
CA LEU A 38 0.93 5.78 12.36
C LEU A 38 2.07 5.46 11.38
N ILE A 39 2.93 4.50 11.74
CA ILE A 39 4.02 4.07 10.86
C ILE A 39 3.45 3.41 9.61
N GLY A 40 2.43 2.55 9.76
CA GLY A 40 1.77 1.91 8.63
C GLY A 40 1.12 2.90 7.67
N SER A 41 0.47 3.95 8.20
CA SER A 41 -0.13 5.00 7.36
C SER A 41 0.94 5.86 6.67
N LEU A 42 2.03 6.21 7.36
CA LEU A 42 3.12 6.98 6.77
C LEU A 42 3.83 6.20 5.65
N ILE A 43 4.12 4.92 5.86
CA ILE A 43 4.71 4.06 4.83
C ILE A 43 3.77 3.92 3.64
N SER A 44 2.48 3.68 3.88
CA SER A 44 1.48 3.58 2.80
C SER A 44 1.40 4.88 2.01
N PHE A 45 1.42 6.03 2.69
CA PHE A 45 1.44 7.34 2.06
C PHE A 45 2.68 7.55 1.19
N LEU A 46 3.88 7.26 1.71
CA LEU A 46 5.12 7.40 0.95
C LEU A 46 5.13 6.54 -0.32
N ILE A 47 4.53 5.36 -0.29
CA ILE A 47 4.44 4.47 -1.45
C ILE A 47 3.42 4.95 -2.48
N THR A 48 2.44 5.75 -2.06
CA THR A 48 1.51 6.40 -2.99
C THR A 48 2.10 7.64 -3.68
N LEU A 49 3.17 8.24 -3.13
CA LEU A 49 3.76 9.46 -3.73
C LEU A 49 4.28 9.24 -5.16
N PRO A 50 5.07 8.19 -5.47
CA PRO A 50 5.52 7.94 -6.84
C PRO A 50 4.39 7.75 -7.85
N LEU A 51 3.23 7.23 -7.43
CA LEU A 51 2.07 7.09 -8.30
C LEU A 51 1.52 8.45 -8.72
N ILE A 52 1.60 9.46 -7.85
CA ILE A 52 1.13 10.81 -8.16
C ILE A 52 2.20 11.60 -8.92
N THR A 53 3.45 11.58 -8.43
CA THR A 53 4.54 12.37 -9.03
C THR A 53 5.04 11.80 -10.35
N GLY A 54 4.88 10.50 -10.57
CA GLY A 54 5.22 9.81 -11.81
C GLY A 54 4.09 9.75 -12.84
N PHE A 55 2.90 10.31 -12.52
CA PHE A 55 1.77 10.31 -13.46
C PHE A 55 1.92 11.44 -14.48
N ASP A 56 1.80 11.10 -15.76
CA ASP A 56 1.83 12.05 -16.87
C ASP A 56 0.41 12.48 -17.28
N ASN A 57 0.04 13.73 -16.99
CA ASN A 57 -1.28 14.26 -17.33
C ASN A 57 -1.52 14.42 -18.85
N ALA A 58 -0.47 14.38 -19.68
CA ALA A 58 -0.60 14.45 -21.13
C ALA A 58 -0.86 13.08 -21.79
N GLN A 59 -0.63 11.98 -21.06
CA GLN A 59 -0.83 10.62 -21.57
C GLN A 59 -2.19 10.06 -21.16
N ALA A 60 -3.02 9.74 -22.16
CA ALA A 60 -4.29 9.07 -21.95
C ALA A 60 -4.11 7.57 -21.64
N GLY A 61 -4.95 7.03 -20.75
CA GLY A 61 -4.98 5.60 -20.40
C GLY A 61 -4.43 5.30 -19.00
N MET A 62 -4.40 4.00 -18.68
CA MET A 62 -3.85 3.52 -17.40
C MET A 62 -2.32 3.46 -17.48
N GLN A 63 -1.63 4.16 -16.58
CA GLN A 63 -0.17 4.27 -16.59
C GLN A 63 0.54 3.28 -15.66
N PHE A 64 -0.17 2.78 -14.65
CA PHE A 64 0.35 1.82 -13.67
C PHE A 64 -0.42 0.49 -13.76
N VAL A 65 -0.36 -0.17 -14.93
CA VAL A 65 -1.09 -1.43 -15.15
C VAL A 65 -0.29 -2.61 -14.64
N GLU A 66 -0.89 -3.34 -13.70
CA GLU A 66 -0.36 -4.60 -13.17
C GLU A 66 -1.40 -5.69 -13.40
N SER A 67 -1.17 -6.52 -14.42
CA SER A 67 -2.09 -7.60 -14.78
C SER A 67 -1.52 -8.95 -14.38
N VAL A 68 -2.24 -9.63 -13.50
CA VAL A 68 -1.92 -10.98 -13.03
C VAL A 68 -3.17 -11.84 -13.23
N PRO A 69 -3.07 -13.01 -13.89
CA PRO A 69 -4.24 -13.88 -14.05
C PRO A 69 -4.71 -14.37 -12.68
N TRP A 70 -5.94 -14.02 -12.32
CA TRP A 70 -6.51 -14.40 -11.02
C TRP A 70 -6.75 -15.91 -10.93
N ILE A 71 -7.29 -16.49 -11.99
CA ILE A 71 -7.49 -17.93 -12.16
C ILE A 71 -6.92 -18.29 -13.53
N ARG A 72 -5.97 -19.24 -13.56
CA ARG A 72 -5.49 -19.81 -14.82
C ARG A 72 -6.47 -20.91 -15.26
N PRO A 73 -6.73 -21.04 -16.57
CA PRO A 73 -7.55 -22.14 -17.08
C PRO A 73 -6.93 -23.50 -16.78
#